data_AF-A0A2V5M4M5-F1
#
_entry.id   AF-A0A2V5M4M5-F1
#
_cell.length_a   1.000
_cell.length_b   1.000
_cell.length_c   1.000
_cell.angle_alpha   90.00
_cell.angle_beta   90.00
_cell.angle_gamma   90.00
#
_symmetry.space_group_name_H-M   'P 1'
#
loop_
_entity.id
_entity.type
_entity.pdbx_description
1 polymer ?
#
loop_
_entity_poly.entity_id
_entity_poly.type
_entity_poly.pdbx_seq_one_letter_code
_entity_poly.pdbx_strand_id
1 'polypeptide(L)'
;MECRGGQSSFPANRWAITHRRTRYRSRILEPARSRSVGNIEKDVDPNRDRWELDAIRKAIARGLPIFAICKGLQTLNVALGGTLHLDIAGHNLPDQKTHDIQPLRSDRKTRHRFEKVNSSHHQAIDKLGGGLAVESWCATDDIIEQVKLRDYPFALAVQYHPERGDIYDELFDDFMSRLGNQLKS
;
A
#
# COMPACT_ATOMS: atom_id res chain seq x y z
N MET A 1 -32.46 48.55 19.79
CA MET A 1 -31.46 47.80 20.58
C MET A 1 -31.81 46.32 20.42
N GLU A 2 -31.41 45.75 19.29
CA GLU A 2 -30.20 44.91 19.15
C GLU A 2 -30.34 43.53 19.82
N CYS A 3 -30.37 42.51 18.96
CA CYS A 3 -29.61 41.24 19.04
C CYS A 3 -29.97 40.25 20.17
N ARG A 4 -30.07 38.92 19.99
CA ARG A 4 -29.64 37.96 18.95
C ARG A 4 -30.45 36.67 19.12
N GLY A 5 -30.70 35.96 18.02
CA GLY A 5 -31.18 34.58 18.03
C GLY A 5 -30.11 33.60 18.51
N GLY A 6 -30.49 32.68 19.38
CA GLY A 6 -29.67 31.54 19.80
C GLY A 6 -29.87 30.37 18.85
N GLN A 7 -28.86 30.06 18.03
CA GLN A 7 -28.70 28.77 17.40
C GLN A 7 -27.77 27.92 18.28
N SER A 8 -28.26 26.76 18.71
CA SER A 8 -27.48 25.73 19.39
C SER A 8 -26.62 24.97 18.38
N SER A 9 -25.31 25.19 18.39
CA SER A 9 -24.33 24.41 17.62
C SER A 9 -23.56 23.46 18.53
N PHE A 10 -23.63 22.17 18.22
CA PHE A 10 -22.80 21.10 18.76
C PHE A 10 -21.29 21.39 18.54
N PRO A 11 -20.39 21.02 19.46
CA PRO A 11 -18.96 21.18 19.22
C PRO A 11 -18.43 20.05 18.32
N ALA A 12 -17.87 20.44 17.17
CA ALA A 12 -17.09 19.57 16.30
C ALA A 12 -15.69 19.35 16.90
N ASN A 13 -15.35 18.07 17.14
CA ASN A 13 -14.06 17.64 17.64
C ASN A 13 -12.94 17.91 16.62
N ARG A 14 -11.92 18.64 17.08
CA ARG A 14 -10.75 19.08 16.32
C ARG A 14 -9.62 18.06 16.49
N TRP A 15 -9.49 17.10 15.58
CA TRP A 15 -8.30 16.24 15.48
C TRP A 15 -7.34 16.85 14.46
N ALA A 16 -6.36 17.61 14.95
CA ALA A 16 -5.25 18.08 14.14
C ALA A 16 -4.22 16.95 14.00
N ILE A 17 -4.18 16.29 12.83
CA ILE A 17 -3.14 15.34 12.47
C ILE A 17 -1.90 16.15 12.05
N THR A 18 -0.92 16.25 12.94
CA THR A 18 0.39 16.82 12.63
C THR A 18 1.14 15.89 11.68
N HIS A 19 1.17 16.22 10.39
CA HIS A 19 2.00 15.52 9.41
C HIS A 19 3.46 15.95 9.61
N ARG A 20 4.32 15.06 10.13
CA ARG A 20 5.77 15.24 9.94
C ARG A 20 6.07 14.88 8.49
N ARG A 21 6.31 15.90 7.66
CA ARG A 21 6.82 15.69 6.30
C ARG A 21 8.27 15.23 6.36
N THR A 22 8.51 13.92 6.30
CA THR A 22 9.80 13.38 5.88
C THR A 22 9.96 13.68 4.39
N ARG A 23 11.03 14.38 4.01
CA ARG A 23 11.26 14.79 2.60
C ARG A 23 11.84 13.60 1.82
N TYR A 24 10.97 12.84 1.17
CA TYR A 24 11.40 11.90 0.13
C TYR A 24 11.46 12.60 -1.24
N ARG A 25 12.41 12.22 -2.09
CA ARG A 25 12.50 12.74 -3.45
C ARG A 25 11.36 12.13 -4.30
N SER A 26 10.32 12.90 -4.59
CA SER A 26 9.29 12.52 -5.56
C SER A 26 9.87 12.57 -6.98
N ARG A 27 9.87 11.46 -7.71
CA ARG A 27 10.11 11.46 -9.16
C ARG A 27 9.03 10.63 -9.84
N ILE A 28 8.31 11.27 -10.75
CA ILE A 28 7.24 10.68 -11.57
C ILE A 28 7.87 9.62 -12.49
N LEU A 29 7.32 8.41 -12.53
CA LEU A 29 7.54 7.47 -13.62
C LEU A 29 6.75 7.95 -14.83
N GLU A 30 7.37 8.80 -15.66
CA GLU A 30 6.86 9.08 -17.01
C GLU A 30 7.37 8.03 -18.00
N PRO A 31 6.59 7.67 -19.04
CA PRO A 31 7.03 6.74 -20.07
C PRO A 31 8.25 7.31 -20.82
N ALA A 32 9.40 6.72 -20.52
CA ALA A 32 10.69 6.76 -21.21
C ALA A 32 10.98 7.99 -22.10
N ARG A 33 11.74 8.95 -21.55
CA ARG A 33 12.75 9.69 -22.32
C ARG A 33 14.11 9.58 -21.64
N SER A 34 14.98 8.83 -22.30
CA SER A 34 16.38 8.58 -21.93
C SER A 34 17.15 9.89 -21.75
N ARG A 35 17.73 10.09 -20.56
CA ARG A 35 19.07 10.67 -20.37
C ARG A 35 19.75 9.99 -19.18
N SER A 36 20.96 9.52 -19.43
CA SER A 36 21.82 8.68 -18.60
C SER A 36 22.18 9.29 -17.25
N VAL A 37 21.93 8.54 -16.18
CA VAL A 37 22.61 8.67 -14.88
C VAL A 37 22.80 7.27 -14.33
N GLY A 38 24.05 6.88 -14.10
CA GLY A 38 24.46 5.52 -13.76
C GLY A 38 23.81 4.98 -12.47
N ASN A 39 23.74 3.65 -12.42
CA ASN A 39 23.25 2.78 -11.33
C ASN A 39 21.72 2.57 -11.16
N ILE A 40 20.87 3.01 -12.08
CA ILE A 40 19.41 2.69 -12.07
C ILE A 40 19.08 1.42 -12.92
N GLU A 41 20.08 0.76 -13.50
CA GLU A 41 19.86 -0.20 -14.60
C GLU A 41 19.61 -1.66 -14.20
N LYS A 42 19.79 -2.05 -12.93
CA LYS A 42 19.80 -3.49 -12.60
C LYS A 42 18.43 -4.16 -12.40
N ASP A 43 17.35 -3.40 -12.21
CA ASP A 43 16.02 -3.95 -11.85
C ASP A 43 14.85 -3.43 -12.72
N VAL A 44 15.14 -2.70 -13.81
CA VAL A 44 14.07 -2.18 -14.69
C VAL A 44 13.83 -3.15 -15.84
N ASP A 45 12.68 -3.82 -15.84
CA ASP A 45 12.20 -4.65 -16.95
C ASP A 45 10.87 -4.08 -17.50
N PRO A 46 10.93 -3.24 -18.55
CA PRO A 46 9.76 -2.57 -19.10
C PRO A 46 8.71 -3.54 -19.67
N ASN A 47 9.12 -4.72 -20.13
CA ASN A 47 8.19 -5.71 -20.68
C ASN A 47 7.43 -6.40 -19.56
N ARG A 48 8.15 -6.81 -18.51
CA ARG A 48 7.54 -7.36 -17.31
C ARG A 48 6.62 -6.35 -16.63
N ASP A 49 7.04 -5.10 -16.44
CA ASP A 49 6.21 -4.07 -15.81
C ASP A 49 4.93 -3.80 -16.60
N ARG A 50 5.03 -3.74 -17.94
CA ARG A 50 3.85 -3.60 -18.81
C ARG A 50 2.89 -4.78 -18.65
N TRP A 51 3.43 -6.01 -18.63
CA TRP A 51 2.64 -7.21 -18.45
C TRP A 51 1.97 -7.27 -17.08
N GLU A 52 2.68 -6.94 -16.00
CA GLU A 52 2.13 -6.91 -14.63
C GLU A 52 1.01 -5.86 -14.51
N LEU A 53 1.21 -4.66 -15.08
CA LEU A 53 0.18 -3.62 -15.10
C LEU A 53 -1.07 -4.05 -15.89
N ASP A 54 -0.90 -4.72 -17.03
CA ASP A 54 -2.01 -5.25 -17.82
C ASP A 54 -2.74 -6.39 -17.09
N ALA A 55 -2.01 -7.30 -16.44
CA ALA A 55 -2.56 -8.39 -15.65
C ALA A 55 -3.43 -7.86 -14.50
N ILE A 56 -2.96 -6.86 -13.75
CA ILE A 56 -3.72 -6.22 -12.67
C ILE A 56 -5.00 -5.59 -13.22
N ARG A 57 -4.93 -4.82 -14.32
CA ARG A 57 -6.11 -4.19 -14.92
C ARG A 57 -7.15 -5.22 -15.35
N LYS A 58 -6.71 -6.33 -15.95
CA LYS A 58 -7.61 -7.44 -16.34
C LYS A 58 -8.22 -8.15 -15.14
N ALA A 59 -7.46 -8.37 -14.07
CA ALA A 59 -7.97 -8.95 -12.84
C ALA A 59 -9.07 -8.07 -12.22
N ILE A 60 -8.81 -6.76 -12.11
CA ILE A 60 -9.79 -5.77 -11.63
C ILE A 60 -11.05 -5.76 -12.49
N ALA A 61 -10.89 -5.70 -13.82
CA ALA A 61 -12.03 -5.67 -14.74
C ALA A 61 -12.91 -6.93 -14.67
N ARG A 62 -12.35 -8.06 -14.23
CA ARG A 62 -13.04 -9.33 -14.04
C ARG A 62 -13.57 -9.54 -12.62
N GLY A 63 -13.32 -8.62 -11.69
CA GLY A 63 -13.72 -8.78 -10.29
C GLY A 63 -12.97 -9.90 -9.56
N LEU A 64 -11.82 -10.35 -10.08
CA LEU A 64 -11.05 -11.42 -9.45
C LEU A 64 -10.48 -10.97 -8.10
N PRO A 65 -10.43 -11.84 -7.08
CA PRO A 65 -9.72 -11.57 -5.84
C PRO A 65 -8.25 -11.25 -6.13
N ILE A 66 -7.74 -10.18 -5.51
CA ILE A 66 -6.35 -9.76 -5.66
C ILE A 66 -5.66 -9.80 -4.29
N PHE A 67 -4.52 -10.48 -4.23
CA PHE A 67 -3.59 -10.32 -3.12
C PHE A 67 -2.21 -9.95 -3.67
N ALA A 68 -1.72 -8.77 -3.28
CA ALA A 68 -0.54 -8.14 -3.85
C ALA A 68 0.54 -7.92 -2.78
N ILE A 69 1.75 -8.43 -3.01
CA ILE A 69 2.83 -8.46 -2.02
C ILE A 69 4.02 -7.63 -2.51
N CYS A 70 4.55 -6.75 -1.67
CA CYS A 70 5.74 -5.92 -1.91
C CYS A 70 5.67 -5.16 -3.25
N LYS A 71 6.42 -5.57 -4.28
CA LYS A 71 6.32 -4.99 -5.64
C LYS A 71 4.89 -5.07 -6.18
N GLY A 72 4.13 -6.12 -5.86
CA GLY A 72 2.73 -6.24 -6.25
C GLY A 72 1.86 -5.10 -5.73
N LEU A 73 2.06 -4.64 -4.48
CA LEU A 73 1.35 -3.48 -3.92
C LEU A 73 1.69 -2.21 -4.72
N GLN A 74 2.96 -2.04 -5.07
CA GLN A 74 3.45 -0.90 -5.83
C GLN A 74 2.87 -0.89 -7.24
N THR A 75 2.87 -2.04 -7.93
CA THR A 75 2.27 -2.19 -9.25
C THR A 75 0.76 -1.95 -9.21
N LEU A 76 0.05 -2.44 -8.18
CA LEU A 76 -1.39 -2.17 -7.99
C LEU A 76 -1.65 -0.67 -7.81
N ASN A 77 -0.86 -0.01 -6.96
CA ASN A 77 -0.97 1.42 -6.72
C ASN A 77 -0.78 2.23 -8.01
N VAL A 78 0.26 1.92 -8.80
CA VAL A 78 0.53 2.58 -10.09
C VAL A 78 -0.54 2.25 -11.13
N ALA A 79 -1.04 1.02 -11.19
CA ALA A 79 -2.14 0.64 -12.08
C ALA A 79 -3.41 1.47 -11.83
N LEU A 80 -3.62 1.91 -10.58
CA LEU A 80 -4.71 2.77 -10.13
C LEU A 80 -4.35 4.27 -10.11
N GLY A 81 -3.24 4.67 -10.72
CA GLY A 81 -2.85 6.08 -10.89
C GLY A 81 -2.11 6.71 -9.71
N GLY A 82 -1.61 5.90 -8.77
CA GLY A 82 -0.71 6.32 -7.70
C GLY A 82 0.74 6.48 -8.17
N THR A 83 1.61 6.96 -7.26
CA THR A 83 3.05 7.16 -7.48
C THR A 83 3.87 6.50 -6.37
N LEU A 84 5.19 6.40 -6.58
CA LEU A 84 6.13 5.80 -5.64
C LEU A 84 7.25 6.77 -5.26
N HIS A 85 7.71 6.66 -4.01
CA HIS A 85 9.07 7.02 -3.65
C HIS A 85 10.00 5.93 -4.19
N LEU A 86 10.95 6.33 -5.04
CA LEU A 86 11.87 5.40 -5.71
C LEU A 86 13.04 4.96 -4.84
N ASP A 87 13.27 5.67 -3.72
CA ASP A 87 14.32 5.37 -2.77
C ASP A 87 13.89 5.79 -1.36
N ILE A 88 13.88 4.85 -0.43
CA ILE A 88 13.63 5.04 1.00
C ILE A 88 14.67 4.25 1.82
N ALA A 89 15.10 4.82 2.94
CA ALA A 89 16.07 4.20 3.84
C ALA A 89 15.37 3.46 4.99
N GLY A 90 15.99 2.41 5.52
CA GLY A 90 15.57 1.76 6.76
C GLY A 90 14.50 0.66 6.64
N HIS A 91 14.17 0.24 5.41
CA HIS A 91 13.15 -0.77 5.09
C HIS A 91 13.70 -2.01 4.36
N ASN A 92 15.03 -2.19 4.39
CA ASN A 92 15.68 -3.30 3.68
C ASN A 92 16.95 -3.77 4.40
N LEU A 93 17.03 -3.57 5.72
CA LEU A 93 18.16 -4.01 6.54
C LEU A 93 18.15 -5.56 6.64
N PRO A 94 19.32 -6.22 6.75
CA PRO A 94 19.41 -7.68 6.75
C PRO A 94 18.44 -8.36 7.71
N ASP A 95 18.38 -7.91 8.96
CA ASP A 95 17.54 -8.52 9.99
C ASP A 95 16.05 -8.35 9.72
N GLN A 96 15.65 -7.25 9.06
CA GLN A 96 14.26 -6.98 8.71
C GLN A 96 13.74 -7.95 7.65
N LYS A 97 14.59 -8.56 6.84
CA LYS A 97 14.15 -9.39 5.71
C LYS A 97 13.45 -10.67 6.12
N THR A 98 13.82 -11.21 7.28
CA THR A 98 13.34 -12.52 7.78
C THR A 98 12.74 -12.45 9.16
N HIS A 99 12.89 -11.33 9.88
CA HIS A 99 12.33 -11.16 11.21
C HIS A 99 11.26 -10.08 11.21
N ASP A 100 10.15 -10.36 11.90
CA ASP A 100 9.05 -9.43 12.05
C ASP A 100 9.38 -8.38 13.13
N ILE A 101 10.18 -7.38 12.74
CA ILE A 101 10.70 -6.35 13.65
C ILE A 101 10.22 -4.95 13.34
N GLN A 102 9.64 -4.70 12.15
CA GLN A 102 9.12 -3.40 11.77
C GLN A 102 7.74 -3.18 12.40
N PRO A 103 7.58 -2.22 13.33
CA PRO A 103 6.31 -2.00 14.01
C PRO A 103 5.26 -1.38 13.09
N LEU A 104 4.03 -1.86 13.18
CA LEU A 104 2.89 -1.33 12.43
C LEU A 104 1.91 -0.57 13.33
N ARG A 105 1.31 0.46 12.75
CA ARG A 105 0.12 1.14 13.25
C ARG A 105 -1.01 0.90 12.26
N SER A 106 -2.12 0.30 12.70
CA SER A 106 -3.25 -0.02 11.83
C SER A 106 -4.51 0.80 12.14
N ASP A 107 -5.33 1.04 11.12
CA ASP A 107 -6.67 1.61 11.28
C ASP A 107 -7.58 0.69 12.11
N ARG A 108 -8.52 1.28 12.85
CA ARG A 108 -9.45 0.55 13.74
C ARG A 108 -10.38 -0.42 13.02
N LYS A 109 -10.51 -0.37 11.70
CA LYS A 109 -11.36 -1.29 10.91
C LYS A 109 -10.55 -2.32 10.12
N THR A 110 -9.23 -2.30 10.23
CA THR A 110 -8.35 -3.27 9.56
C THR A 110 -8.66 -4.69 10.05
N ARG A 111 -8.87 -5.64 9.14
CA ARG A 111 -9.16 -7.04 9.50
C ARG A 111 -7.89 -7.75 9.93
N HIS A 112 -6.90 -7.78 9.04
CA HIS A 112 -5.61 -8.42 9.24
C HIS A 112 -4.64 -7.42 9.86
N ARG A 113 -4.34 -7.58 11.14
CA ARG A 113 -3.46 -6.67 11.90
C ARG A 113 -2.30 -7.43 12.49
N PHE A 114 -1.13 -6.82 12.39
CA PHE A 114 0.10 -7.35 12.94
C PHE A 114 0.75 -6.26 13.78
N GLU A 115 1.34 -6.61 14.91
CA GLU A 115 2.10 -5.65 15.73
C GLU A 115 3.41 -5.28 15.01
N LYS A 116 4.07 -6.29 14.43
CA LYS A 116 5.31 -6.15 13.68
C LYS A 116 5.30 -7.05 12.45
N VAL A 117 6.06 -6.65 11.43
CA VAL A 117 6.25 -7.38 10.18
C VAL A 117 7.70 -7.32 9.72
N ASN A 118 8.07 -8.20 8.81
CA ASN A 118 9.33 -8.15 8.09
C ASN A 118 9.31 -7.00 7.05
N SER A 119 10.48 -6.59 6.58
CA SER A 119 10.64 -5.51 5.60
C SER A 119 11.85 -5.76 4.69
N SER A 120 11.64 -5.59 3.38
CA SER A 120 12.63 -5.88 2.34
C SER A 120 12.38 -5.07 1.07
N HIS A 121 12.18 -3.76 1.20
CA HIS A 121 11.90 -2.84 0.10
C HIS A 121 12.68 -1.52 0.24
N HIS A 122 13.04 -0.95 -0.91
CA HIS A 122 13.67 0.38 -0.99
C HIS A 122 12.78 1.39 -1.72
N GLN A 123 11.55 0.98 -2.06
CA GLN A 123 10.52 1.83 -2.65
C GLN A 123 9.26 1.78 -1.78
N ALA A 124 8.44 2.81 -1.86
CA ALA A 124 7.17 2.88 -1.14
C ALA A 124 6.14 3.73 -1.88
N ILE A 125 4.88 3.63 -1.51
CA ILE A 125 3.82 4.51 -2.03
C ILE A 125 4.10 5.97 -1.63
N ASP A 126 4.05 6.87 -2.62
CA ASP A 126 4.08 8.33 -2.44
C ASP A 126 2.65 8.88 -2.51
N LYS A 127 2.03 8.77 -3.69
CA LYS A 127 0.60 9.06 -3.88
C LYS A 127 -0.18 7.77 -3.97
N LEU A 128 -1.23 7.68 -3.15
CA LEU A 128 -2.16 6.56 -3.18
C LEU A 128 -3.03 6.58 -4.44
N GLY A 129 -3.15 5.43 -5.09
CA GLY A 129 -4.00 5.20 -6.26
C GLY A 129 -5.49 5.31 -5.96
N GLY A 130 -6.29 5.56 -7.00
CA GLY A 130 -7.74 5.71 -6.89
C GLY A 130 -8.42 4.48 -6.28
N GLY A 131 -9.39 4.70 -5.40
CA GLY A 131 -10.14 3.63 -4.75
C GLY A 131 -9.42 2.93 -3.59
N LEU A 132 -8.09 3.02 -3.50
CA LEU A 132 -7.34 2.42 -2.41
C LEU A 132 -7.58 3.17 -1.08
N ALA A 133 -7.69 2.41 0.01
CA ALA A 133 -7.71 2.89 1.38
C ALA A 133 -6.53 2.28 2.13
N VAL A 134 -5.79 3.10 2.89
CA VAL A 134 -4.72 2.61 3.74
C VAL A 134 -5.30 1.91 4.97
N GLU A 135 -4.74 0.76 5.32
CA GLU A 135 -5.10 -0.04 6.49
C GLU A 135 -4.00 -0.06 7.56
N SER A 136 -2.73 0.00 7.16
CA SER A 136 -1.59 0.00 8.07
C SER A 136 -0.45 0.87 7.55
N TRP A 137 0.28 1.47 8.50
CA TRP A 137 1.50 2.24 8.28
C TRP A 137 2.63 1.67 9.13
N CYS A 138 3.86 1.83 8.67
CA CYS A 138 5.04 1.73 9.53
C CYS A 138 4.91 2.78 10.64
N ALA A 139 5.00 2.33 11.89
CA ALA A 139 4.74 3.18 13.05
C ALA A 139 5.81 4.25 13.28
N THR A 140 7.00 4.09 12.69
CA THR A 140 8.16 4.97 12.92
C THR A 140 8.28 6.10 11.90
N ASP A 141 7.74 5.95 10.69
CA ASP A 141 7.93 6.92 9.61
C ASP A 141 6.71 7.10 8.68
N ASP A 142 5.57 6.50 9.02
CA ASP A 142 4.31 6.61 8.27
C ASP A 142 4.36 6.08 6.82
N ILE A 143 5.36 5.24 6.47
CA ILE A 143 5.33 4.51 5.20
C ILE A 143 4.11 3.59 5.15
N ILE A 144 3.42 3.56 4.01
CA ILE A 144 2.21 2.75 3.82
C ILE A 144 2.61 1.28 3.68
N GLU A 145 2.07 0.44 4.56
CA GLU A 145 2.41 -0.98 4.66
C GLU A 145 1.29 -1.93 4.24
N GLN A 146 0.04 -1.46 4.29
CA GLN A 146 -1.12 -2.24 3.88
C GLN A 146 -2.21 -1.34 3.32
N VAL A 147 -2.79 -1.75 2.20
CA VAL A 147 -3.92 -1.06 1.56
C VAL A 147 -4.97 -2.06 1.11
N LYS A 148 -6.22 -1.60 1.00
CA LYS A 148 -7.30 -2.34 0.35
C LYS A 148 -7.95 -1.51 -0.75
N LEU A 149 -8.50 -2.17 -1.76
CA LEU A 149 -9.39 -1.49 -2.72
C LEU A 149 -10.81 -1.42 -2.13
N ARG A 150 -11.38 -0.21 -2.07
CA ARG A 150 -12.77 -0.03 -1.65
C ARG A 150 -13.73 -0.54 -2.72
N ASP A 151 -14.92 -0.93 -2.29
CA ASP A 151 -16.04 -1.31 -3.16
C ASP A 151 -15.69 -2.44 -4.16
N TYR A 152 -14.76 -3.32 -3.76
CA TYR A 152 -14.26 -4.43 -4.57
C TYR A 152 -14.38 -5.75 -3.79
N PRO A 153 -14.69 -6.90 -4.44
CA PRO A 153 -14.98 -8.16 -3.73
C PRO A 153 -13.88 -8.60 -2.77
N PHE A 154 -12.62 -8.57 -3.23
CA PHE A 154 -11.44 -8.74 -2.40
C PHE A 154 -10.21 -8.20 -3.11
N ALA A 155 -9.59 -7.16 -2.57
CA ALA A 155 -8.26 -6.73 -3.00
C ALA A 155 -7.52 -6.15 -1.81
N LEU A 156 -6.55 -6.93 -1.33
CA LEU A 156 -5.64 -6.56 -0.25
C LEU A 156 -4.23 -6.49 -0.81
N ALA A 157 -3.46 -5.50 -0.40
CA ALA A 157 -2.06 -5.41 -0.76
C ALA A 157 -1.21 -5.01 0.44
N VAL A 158 -0.05 -5.63 0.57
CA VAL A 158 0.90 -5.44 1.67
C VAL A 158 2.29 -5.15 1.14
N GLN A 159 3.07 -4.35 1.85
CA GLN A 159 4.42 -3.96 1.44
C GLN A 159 5.50 -4.91 2.02
N TYR A 160 5.21 -5.54 3.17
CA TYR A 160 5.98 -6.65 3.75
C TYR A 160 5.79 -7.97 3.00
N HIS A 161 6.51 -9.02 3.42
CA HIS A 161 6.53 -10.34 2.80
C HIS A 161 5.87 -11.40 3.69
N PRO A 162 4.53 -11.55 3.61
CA PRO A 162 3.80 -12.50 4.42
C PRO A 162 4.13 -13.96 4.07
N GLU A 163 4.70 -14.24 2.90
CA GLU A 163 5.13 -15.58 2.49
C GLU A 163 6.34 -16.12 3.26
N ARG A 164 6.92 -15.33 4.18
CA ARG A 164 8.15 -15.66 4.92
C ARG A 164 7.91 -16.09 6.37
N GLY A 165 6.66 -16.18 6.83
CA GLY A 165 6.38 -16.58 8.20
C GLY A 165 4.92 -17.03 8.38
N ASP A 166 4.68 -17.78 9.45
CA ASP A 166 3.38 -18.43 9.69
C ASP A 166 2.38 -17.49 10.39
N ILE A 167 2.84 -16.34 10.90
CA ILE A 167 1.94 -15.35 11.54
C ILE A 167 0.91 -14.77 10.57
N TYR A 168 1.07 -15.03 9.26
CA TYR A 168 0.25 -14.49 8.19
C TYR A 168 -0.76 -15.50 7.61
N ASP A 169 -0.84 -16.73 8.14
CA ASP A 169 -1.68 -17.81 7.58
C ASP A 169 -3.14 -17.40 7.39
N GLU A 170 -3.74 -16.72 8.38
CA GLU A 170 -5.13 -16.23 8.30
C GLU A 170 -5.39 -15.29 7.11
N LEU A 171 -4.35 -14.57 6.66
CA LEU A 171 -4.43 -13.68 5.53
C LEU A 171 -4.51 -14.48 4.22
N PHE A 172 -3.65 -15.49 4.06
CA PHE A 172 -3.68 -16.39 2.89
C PHE A 172 -4.98 -17.21 2.85
N ASP A 173 -5.45 -17.71 3.99
CA ASP A 173 -6.71 -18.44 4.09
C ASP A 173 -7.91 -17.59 3.66
N ASP A 174 -7.97 -16.32 4.09
CA ASP A 174 -9.00 -15.39 3.62
C ASP A 174 -8.93 -15.24 2.10
N PHE A 175 -7.76 -14.94 1.54
CA PHE A 175 -7.59 -14.80 0.09
C PHE A 175 -8.05 -16.06 -0.68
N MET A 176 -7.61 -17.25 -0.25
CA MET A 176 -7.98 -18.52 -0.88
C MET A 176 -9.48 -18.80 -0.79
N SER A 177 -10.12 -18.46 0.33
CA SER A 177 -11.57 -18.60 0.48
C SER A 177 -12.34 -17.73 -0.52
N ARG A 178 -11.86 -16.52 -0.80
CA ARG A 178 -12.47 -15.61 -1.79
C ARG A 178 -12.29 -16.11 -3.20
N LEU A 179 -11.12 -16.67 -3.51
CA LEU A 179 -10.84 -17.27 -4.81
C LEU A 179 -11.75 -18.49 -5.06
N GLY A 180 -11.89 -19.37 -4.06
CA GLY A 180 -12.76 -20.55 -4.16
C GLY A 180 -14.25 -20.22 -4.34
N ASN A 181 -14.72 -19.10 -3.78
CA ASN A 181 -16.10 -18.65 -3.96
C ASN A 181 -16.36 -18.06 -5.35
N GLN A 182 -15.36 -17.43 -5.97
CA GLN A 182 -15.47 -16.83 -7.31
C GLN A 182 -15.41 -17.87 -8.44
N LEU A 183 -14.73 -18.99 -8.24
CA LEU A 183 -14.70 -20.08 -9.24
C LEU A 183 -15.97 -20.94 -9.24
N LYS A 184 -16.83 -20.79 -8.22
CA LYS A 184 -18.09 -21.54 -8.08
C LYS A 184 -19.33 -20.77 -8.57
N SER A 185 -19.19 -19.48 -8.89
CA SER A 185 -20.24 -18.59 -9.41
C SER A 185 -20.15 -18.45 -10.91
#